data_AF-A0A2H0A7Y3-F1
#
_entry.id   AF-A0A2H0A7Y3-F1
#
_cell.length_a   1.000
_cell.length_b   1.000
_cell.length_c   1.000
_cell.angle_alpha   90.00
_cell.angle_beta   90.00
_cell.angle_gamma   90.00
#
_symmetry.space_group_name_H-M   'P 1'
#
loop_
_entity.id
_entity.type
_entity.pdbx_description
1 polymer ?
#
loop_
_entity_poly.entity_id
_entity_poly.type
_entity_poly.pdbx_seq_one_letter_code
_entity_poly.pdbx_strand_id
1 'polypeptide(L)'
;MELYADMPVKIGIGDFGFWQKGKVHVYIHNTSRDYQKITGRSSQTSGYSIFKARSIHSYWDTEYLFEAVIPHELCHLILHEFMKNKAIPKWIDEGFATFVETRYCQAYNLEYQRLLDIIKQGKYFPLKALDNTDITKGKEIENIHLWYVQTLSIVTYLLDKYGSDKFFRNFLTNLRDGKNLDDSLSAAYSPDITCIGDLEQKWLEYIRANKQTW
;
A
#
# COMPACT_ATOMS: atom_id res chain seq x y z
N MET A 1 -3.32 2.11 26.40
CA MET A 1 -2.60 2.83 25.34
C MET A 1 -3.28 2.47 24.03
N GLU A 2 -3.83 3.44 23.31
CA GLU A 2 -4.39 3.20 21.97
C GLU A 2 -3.27 3.47 20.96
N LEU A 3 -2.67 2.40 20.41
CA LEU A 3 -1.70 2.52 19.34
C LEU A 3 -2.43 2.87 18.03
N TYR A 4 -1.87 3.79 17.24
CA TYR A 4 -2.35 4.20 15.91
C TYR A 4 -3.74 4.85 15.87
N ALA A 5 -4.22 5.43 16.98
CA ALA A 5 -5.49 6.15 17.02
C ALA A 5 -5.53 7.35 16.05
N ASP A 6 -4.37 7.89 15.69
CA ASP A 6 -4.17 8.98 14.73
C ASP A 6 -4.06 8.51 13.28
N MET A 7 -4.05 7.19 13.02
CA MET A 7 -3.91 6.64 11.67
C MET A 7 -4.90 7.22 10.66
N PRO A 8 -6.22 7.29 10.94
CA PRO A 8 -7.16 7.84 9.97
C PRO A 8 -6.83 9.28 9.55
N VAL A 9 -6.29 10.08 10.48
CA VAL A 9 -5.85 11.45 10.20
C VAL A 9 -4.56 11.44 9.36
N LYS A 10 -3.55 10.64 9.76
CA LYS A 10 -2.26 10.53 9.05
C LYS A 10 -2.39 10.07 7.60
N ILE A 11 -3.39 9.25 7.29
CA ILE A 11 -3.59 8.66 5.96
C ILE A 11 -4.72 9.33 5.16
N GLY A 12 -5.25 10.45 5.68
CA GLY A 12 -6.26 11.26 5.00
C GLY A 12 -7.66 10.62 4.92
N ILE A 13 -7.93 9.59 5.71
CA ILE A 13 -9.23 8.91 5.78
C ILE A 13 -10.19 9.60 6.76
N GLY A 14 -9.69 10.45 7.67
CA GLY A 14 -10.51 11.27 8.57
C GLY A 14 -11.65 10.49 9.24
N ASP A 15 -12.88 11.01 9.14
CA ASP A 15 -14.11 10.33 9.55
C ASP A 15 -14.92 9.88 8.32
N PHE A 16 -14.34 9.05 7.46
CA PHE A 16 -15.08 8.46 6.33
C PHE A 16 -16.19 7.48 6.78
N GLY A 17 -16.37 7.25 8.10
CA GLY A 17 -17.48 6.50 8.68
C GLY A 17 -17.57 5.02 8.30
N PHE A 18 -16.63 4.50 7.51
CA PHE A 18 -16.63 3.10 7.08
C PHE A 18 -15.87 2.19 8.05
N TRP A 19 -14.86 2.72 8.74
CA TRP A 19 -14.05 1.94 9.66
C TRP A 19 -14.83 1.75 10.96
N GLN A 20 -15.30 0.53 11.19
CA GLN A 20 -15.90 0.14 12.44
C GLN A 20 -14.83 0.20 13.54
N LYS A 21 -15.03 1.13 14.49
CA LYS A 21 -14.29 1.12 15.74
C LYS A 21 -14.50 -0.24 16.40
N GLY A 22 -13.45 -1.06 16.41
CA GLY A 22 -13.49 -2.44 16.89
C GLY A 22 -12.08 -2.94 17.18
N LYS A 23 -11.97 -3.95 18.03
CA LYS A 23 -10.67 -4.51 18.40
C LYS A 23 -10.06 -5.26 17.20
N VAL A 24 -8.82 -4.93 16.87
CA VAL A 24 -7.94 -5.76 16.03
C VAL A 24 -7.05 -6.57 16.97
N HIS A 25 -6.97 -7.88 16.75
CA HIS A 25 -6.12 -8.75 17.54
C HIS A 25 -4.72 -8.83 16.92
N VAL A 26 -3.71 -8.38 17.66
CA VAL A 26 -2.31 -8.47 17.21
C VAL A 26 -1.63 -9.64 17.94
N TYR A 27 -1.14 -10.60 17.18
CA TYR A 27 -0.41 -11.78 17.67
C TYR A 27 1.06 -11.66 17.30
N ILE A 28 1.92 -11.46 18.31
CA ILE A 28 3.37 -11.44 18.14
C ILE A 28 3.93 -12.77 18.60
N HIS A 29 4.42 -13.57 17.65
CA HIS A 29 5.01 -14.88 17.89
C HIS A 29 6.45 -14.76 18.38
N ASN A 30 6.94 -15.79 19.08
CA ASN A 30 8.29 -15.79 19.63
C ASN A 30 9.37 -15.77 18.55
N THR A 31 9.17 -16.50 17.45
CA THR A 31 10.15 -16.63 16.38
C THR A 31 9.51 -16.53 15.00
N SER A 32 10.30 -16.20 13.99
CA SER A 32 9.87 -16.23 12.58
C SER A 32 9.39 -17.62 12.15
N ARG A 33 9.94 -18.69 12.75
CA ARG A 33 9.52 -20.08 12.51
C ARG A 33 8.11 -20.35 13.04
N ASP A 34 7.80 -19.89 14.25
CA ASP A 34 6.46 -20.05 14.83
C ASP A 34 5.41 -19.30 14.00
N TYR A 35 5.75 -18.07 13.60
CA TYR A 35 4.94 -17.26 12.68
C TYR A 35 4.65 -18.02 11.37
N GLN A 36 5.68 -18.55 10.70
CA GLN A 36 5.52 -19.30 9.45
C GLN A 36 4.65 -20.54 9.64
N LYS A 37 4.86 -21.28 10.73
CA LYS A 37 4.10 -22.50 11.04
C LYS A 37 2.61 -22.20 11.27
N ILE A 38 2.29 -21.11 11.97
CA ILE A 38 0.92 -20.74 12.31
C ILE A 38 0.19 -20.11 11.12
N THR A 39 0.87 -19.27 10.35
CA THR A 39 0.26 -18.50 9.26
C THR A 39 0.32 -19.20 7.90
N GLY A 40 1.23 -20.17 7.73
CA GLY A 40 1.53 -20.79 6.44
C GLY A 40 2.26 -19.87 5.46
N ARG A 41 2.72 -18.69 5.92
CA ARG A 41 3.41 -17.70 5.08
C ARG A 41 4.89 -18.05 4.90
N SER A 42 5.50 -17.52 3.84
CA SER A 42 6.93 -17.72 3.56
C SER A 42 7.80 -16.90 4.52
N SER A 43 9.09 -17.28 4.61
CA SER A 43 10.10 -16.58 5.41
C SER A 43 10.42 -15.16 4.91
N GLN A 44 9.88 -14.75 3.76
CA GLN A 44 10.06 -13.40 3.20
C GLN A 44 9.01 -12.41 3.69
N THR A 45 8.06 -12.85 4.51
CA THR A 45 7.02 -11.98 5.07
C THR A 45 7.26 -11.76 6.55
N SER A 46 7.12 -10.52 7.00
CA SER A 46 7.28 -10.12 8.40
C SER A 46 5.95 -9.81 9.09
N GLY A 47 4.88 -9.65 8.32
CA GLY A 47 3.53 -9.42 8.80
C GLY A 47 2.51 -10.18 7.95
N TYR A 48 1.35 -10.46 8.55
CA TYR A 48 0.21 -10.98 7.82
C TYR A 48 -1.13 -10.65 8.48
N SER A 49 -2.03 -10.06 7.68
CA SER A 49 -3.40 -9.72 8.06
C SER A 49 -4.41 -10.79 7.66
N ILE A 50 -5.29 -11.15 8.59
CA ILE A 50 -6.41 -12.08 8.37
C ILE A 50 -7.73 -11.30 8.49
N PHE A 51 -8.27 -10.88 7.34
CA PHE A 51 -9.46 -10.02 7.27
C PHE A 51 -10.67 -10.55 8.03
N LYS A 52 -11.02 -11.83 7.83
CA LYS A 52 -12.18 -12.47 8.50
C LYS A 52 -12.05 -12.52 10.02
N ALA A 53 -10.82 -12.66 10.52
CA ALA A 53 -10.53 -12.75 11.94
C ALA A 53 -10.20 -11.38 12.57
N ARG A 54 -10.05 -10.32 11.76
CA ARG A 54 -9.55 -9.01 12.16
C ARG A 54 -8.28 -9.13 13.01
N SER A 55 -7.34 -9.95 12.54
CA SER A 55 -6.09 -10.19 13.23
C SER A 55 -4.87 -9.87 12.38
N ILE A 56 -3.80 -9.48 13.06
CA ILE A 56 -2.46 -9.28 12.49
C ILE A 56 -1.52 -10.25 13.20
N HIS A 57 -0.68 -10.93 12.42
CA HIS A 57 0.35 -11.84 12.93
C HIS A 57 1.74 -11.35 12.52
N SER A 58 2.68 -11.34 13.47
CA SER A 58 4.10 -11.01 13.25
C SER A 58 4.96 -11.69 14.34
N TYR A 59 6.24 -11.36 14.48
CA TYR A 59 7.16 -11.97 15.46
C TYR A 59 8.16 -10.97 16.04
N TRP A 60 8.68 -11.22 17.26
CA TRP A 60 9.46 -10.24 18.04
C TRP A 60 10.74 -9.72 17.36
N ASP A 61 11.46 -10.56 16.63
CA ASP A 61 12.71 -10.16 15.95
C ASP A 61 12.46 -9.42 14.61
N THR A 62 11.27 -8.87 14.41
CA THR A 62 10.92 -8.09 13.23
C THR A 62 11.42 -6.66 13.38
N GLU A 63 12.22 -6.20 12.41
CA GLU A 63 12.70 -4.82 12.37
C GLU A 63 11.52 -3.83 12.23
N TYR A 64 11.54 -2.76 13.03
CA TYR A 64 10.47 -1.74 13.09
C TYR A 64 9.06 -2.33 13.22
N LEU A 65 8.90 -3.39 14.03
CA LEU A 65 7.63 -4.11 14.19
C LEU A 65 6.45 -3.15 14.42
N PHE A 66 6.57 -2.23 15.38
CA PHE A 66 5.48 -1.33 15.75
C PHE A 66 5.44 -0.04 14.91
N GLU A 67 6.54 0.33 14.28
CA GLU A 67 6.65 1.56 13.50
C GLU A 67 6.34 1.33 12.01
N ALA A 68 6.53 0.12 11.49
CA ALA A 68 6.38 -0.20 10.08
C ALA A 68 5.40 -1.35 9.84
N VAL A 69 5.69 -2.54 10.37
CA VAL A 69 4.97 -3.76 10.02
C VAL A 69 3.53 -3.75 10.52
N ILE A 70 3.29 -3.42 11.79
CA ILE A 70 1.91 -3.36 12.30
C ILE A 70 1.08 -2.27 11.61
N PRO A 71 1.59 -1.03 11.38
CA PRO A 71 0.89 -0.04 10.56
C PRO A 71 0.55 -0.51 9.14
N HIS A 72 1.49 -1.17 8.46
CA HIS A 72 1.31 -1.75 7.12
C HIS A 72 0.18 -2.78 7.12
N GLU A 73 0.21 -3.73 8.05
CA GLU A 73 -0.81 -4.77 8.16
C GLU A 73 -2.19 -4.20 8.56
N LEU A 74 -2.21 -3.25 9.49
CA LEU A 74 -3.44 -2.57 9.87
C LEU A 74 -4.07 -1.83 8.67
N CYS A 75 -3.25 -1.28 7.77
CA CYS A 75 -3.71 -0.65 6.54
C CYS A 75 -4.47 -1.65 5.64
N HIS A 76 -3.96 -2.88 5.46
CA HIS A 76 -4.69 -3.90 4.71
C HIS A 76 -6.07 -4.17 5.32
N LEU A 77 -6.19 -4.29 6.64
CA LEU A 77 -7.49 -4.47 7.29
C LEU A 77 -8.46 -3.30 7.00
N ILE A 78 -7.98 -2.06 7.09
CA ILE A 78 -8.77 -0.85 6.82
C ILE A 78 -9.22 -0.82 5.36
N LEU A 79 -8.31 -1.08 4.43
CA LEU A 79 -8.58 -1.00 3.00
C LEU A 79 -9.56 -2.10 2.57
N HIS A 80 -9.41 -3.32 3.06
CA HIS A 80 -10.35 -4.42 2.76
C HIS A 80 -11.73 -4.21 3.37
N GLU A 81 -11.81 -3.54 4.53
CA GLU A 81 -13.08 -3.10 5.10
C GLU A 81 -13.76 -2.03 4.21
N PHE A 82 -13.00 -1.03 3.75
CA PHE A 82 -13.49 -0.02 2.80
C PHE A 82 -14.03 -0.67 1.52
N MET A 83 -13.29 -1.65 1.00
CA MET A 83 -13.61 -2.40 -0.21
C MET A 83 -14.72 -3.45 0.01
N LYS A 84 -15.25 -3.61 1.23
CA LYS A 84 -16.25 -4.65 1.56
C LYS A 84 -15.81 -6.05 1.11
N ASN A 85 -14.51 -6.35 1.26
CA ASN A 85 -13.84 -7.58 0.79
C ASN A 85 -13.95 -7.84 -0.73
N LYS A 86 -14.19 -6.78 -1.54
CA LYS A 86 -14.06 -6.87 -3.00
C LYS A 86 -12.59 -6.88 -3.40
N ALA A 87 -12.31 -7.44 -4.58
CA ALA A 87 -10.97 -7.47 -5.12
C ALA A 87 -10.43 -6.05 -5.32
N ILE A 88 -9.16 -5.87 -4.95
CA ILE A 88 -8.41 -4.64 -5.13
C ILE A 88 -7.12 -4.99 -5.90
N PRO A 89 -6.69 -4.17 -6.88
CA PRO A 89 -5.38 -4.36 -7.50
C PRO A 89 -4.26 -4.39 -6.47
N LYS A 90 -3.35 -5.37 -6.56
CA LYS A 90 -2.26 -5.57 -5.58
C LYS A 90 -1.40 -4.34 -5.40
N TRP A 91 -1.15 -3.61 -6.48
CA TRP A 91 -0.33 -2.40 -6.42
C TRP A 91 -0.98 -1.29 -5.60
N ILE A 92 -2.31 -1.25 -5.52
CA ILE A 92 -3.01 -0.29 -4.66
C ILE A 92 -2.94 -0.78 -3.22
N ASP A 93 -3.18 -2.06 -2.98
CA ASP A 93 -3.17 -2.67 -1.64
C ASP A 93 -1.82 -2.48 -0.95
N GLU A 94 -0.74 -2.93 -1.60
CA GLU A 94 0.62 -2.80 -1.08
C GLU A 94 1.12 -1.36 -1.13
N GLY A 95 0.87 -0.62 -2.22
CA GLY A 95 1.32 0.76 -2.34
C GLY A 95 0.72 1.68 -1.28
N PHE A 96 -0.54 1.46 -0.89
CA PHE A 96 -1.17 2.20 0.19
C PHE A 96 -0.65 1.74 1.57
N ALA A 97 -0.45 0.44 1.78
CA ALA A 97 0.15 -0.07 3.02
C ALA A 97 1.57 0.46 3.24
N THR A 98 2.42 0.48 2.22
CA THR A 98 3.76 1.10 2.27
C THR A 98 3.66 2.62 2.43
N PHE A 99 2.63 3.29 1.87
CA PHE A 99 2.40 4.71 2.15
C PHE A 99 2.09 4.95 3.62
N VAL A 100 1.33 4.07 4.28
CA VAL A 100 1.09 4.16 5.72
C VAL A 100 2.38 3.95 6.49
N GLU A 101 3.19 2.96 6.10
CA GLU A 101 4.50 2.69 6.70
C GLU A 101 5.36 3.95 6.79
N THR A 102 5.50 4.71 5.69
CA THR A 102 6.32 5.95 5.69
C THR A 102 5.80 7.04 6.63
N ARG A 103 4.52 7.00 7.04
CA ARG A 103 3.95 7.95 8.03
C ARG A 103 4.32 7.63 9.48
N TYR A 104 4.88 6.45 9.73
CA TYR A 104 5.25 5.96 11.06
C TYR A 104 6.72 5.60 11.18
N CYS A 105 7.35 5.10 10.11
CA CYS A 105 8.75 4.73 10.08
C CYS A 105 9.51 5.50 8.99
N GLN A 106 10.47 6.33 9.42
CA GLN A 106 11.34 7.09 8.50
C GLN A 106 12.65 6.35 8.17
N ALA A 107 12.90 5.21 8.80
CA ALA A 107 14.17 4.47 8.67
C ALA A 107 14.43 4.00 7.23
N TYR A 108 13.36 3.72 6.48
CA TYR A 108 13.45 3.26 5.09
C TYR A 108 13.56 4.40 4.06
N ASN A 109 13.41 5.68 4.47
CA ASN A 109 13.30 6.79 3.53
C ASN A 109 14.51 6.95 2.60
N LEU A 110 15.73 6.71 3.10
CA LEU A 110 16.95 6.80 2.28
C LEU A 110 16.99 5.68 1.22
N GLU A 111 16.61 4.47 1.58
CA GLU A 111 16.54 3.34 0.65
C GLU A 111 15.44 3.56 -0.40
N TYR A 112 14.26 3.99 0.04
CA TYR A 112 13.16 4.32 -0.86
C TYR A 112 13.54 5.43 -1.83
N GLN A 113 14.26 6.46 -1.37
CA GLN A 113 14.71 7.54 -2.25
C GLN A 113 15.68 7.03 -3.32
N ARG A 114 16.62 6.15 -2.94
CA ARG A 114 17.55 5.50 -3.89
C ARG A 114 16.81 4.68 -4.94
N LEU A 115 15.82 3.88 -4.54
CA LEU A 115 15.01 3.07 -5.46
C LEU A 115 14.13 3.95 -6.35
N LEU A 116 13.59 5.05 -5.83
CA LEU A 116 12.85 6.03 -6.63
C LEU A 116 13.73 6.66 -7.72
N ASP A 117 15.00 6.95 -7.41
CA ASP A 117 15.91 7.51 -8.41
C ASP A 117 16.23 6.50 -9.53
N ILE A 118 16.25 5.20 -9.24
CA ILE A 118 16.33 4.12 -10.24
C ILE A 118 15.07 4.09 -11.12
N ILE A 119 13.89 4.24 -10.53
CA ILE A 119 12.61 4.33 -11.27
C ILE A 119 12.60 5.54 -12.21
N LYS A 120 13.03 6.72 -11.72
CA LYS A 120 13.12 7.95 -12.54
C LYS A 120 13.99 7.76 -13.79
N GLN A 121 15.06 6.97 -13.68
CA GLN A 121 15.98 6.61 -14.76
C GLN A 121 15.39 5.60 -15.77
N GLY A 122 14.18 5.08 -15.53
CA GLY A 122 13.46 4.23 -16.46
C GLY A 122 13.48 2.73 -16.12
N LYS A 123 14.08 2.33 -15.00
CA LYS A 123 13.97 0.95 -14.49
C LYS A 123 12.74 0.84 -13.59
N TYR A 124 11.61 0.48 -14.18
CA TYR A 124 10.34 0.27 -13.48
C TYR A 124 9.49 -0.79 -14.20
N PHE A 125 8.52 -1.36 -13.50
CA PHE A 125 7.56 -2.30 -14.07
C PHE A 125 6.45 -1.53 -14.80
N PRO A 126 6.09 -1.88 -16.05
CA PRO A 126 4.95 -1.25 -16.70
C PRO A 126 3.67 -1.39 -15.86
N LEU A 127 2.90 -0.32 -15.70
CA LEU A 127 1.75 -0.26 -14.79
C LEU A 127 0.66 -1.28 -15.15
N LYS A 128 0.48 -1.54 -16.44
CA LYS A 128 -0.42 -2.60 -16.95
C LYS A 128 -0.02 -4.01 -16.49
N ALA A 129 1.24 -4.22 -16.11
CA ALA A 129 1.76 -5.51 -15.66
C ALA A 129 1.90 -5.62 -14.12
N LEU A 130 1.71 -4.52 -13.37
CA LEU A 130 1.98 -4.50 -11.92
C LEU A 130 1.18 -5.56 -11.14
N ASP A 131 -0.09 -5.74 -11.46
CA ASP A 131 -0.98 -6.68 -10.74
C ASP A 131 -0.62 -8.16 -10.99
N ASN A 132 -0.06 -8.42 -12.17
CA ASN A 132 0.38 -9.74 -12.61
C ASN A 132 1.87 -10.00 -12.34
N THR A 133 2.58 -9.04 -11.75
CA THR A 133 4.00 -9.20 -11.43
C THR A 133 4.12 -10.15 -10.25
N ASP A 134 4.73 -11.32 -10.49
CA ASP A 134 5.02 -12.29 -9.43
C ASP A 134 6.33 -11.92 -8.72
N ILE A 135 6.21 -11.03 -7.73
CA ILE A 135 7.34 -10.60 -6.90
C ILE A 135 7.93 -11.75 -6.07
N THR A 136 7.17 -12.82 -5.82
CA THR A 136 7.63 -13.96 -5.02
C THR A 136 8.54 -14.92 -5.78
N LYS A 137 8.53 -14.86 -7.11
CA LYS A 137 9.44 -15.63 -7.99
C LYS A 137 10.63 -14.83 -8.51
N GLY A 138 10.72 -13.54 -8.18
CA GLY A 138 11.86 -12.71 -8.50
C GLY A 138 13.12 -13.28 -7.85
N LYS A 139 14.14 -13.62 -8.64
CA LYS A 139 15.43 -14.12 -8.13
C LYS A 139 16.25 -13.05 -7.41
N GLU A 140 15.86 -11.78 -7.50
CA GLU A 140 16.60 -10.65 -6.99
C GLU A 140 15.74 -9.83 -6.02
N ILE A 141 16.17 -9.79 -4.75
CA ILE A 141 15.57 -9.01 -3.66
C ILE A 141 15.35 -7.55 -4.09
N GLU A 142 16.28 -6.97 -4.84
CA GLU A 142 16.20 -5.61 -5.35
C GLU A 142 14.95 -5.36 -6.22
N ASN A 143 14.50 -6.34 -7.01
CA ASN A 143 13.29 -6.20 -7.83
C ASN A 143 12.01 -6.20 -6.98
N ILE A 144 12.02 -6.86 -5.82
CA ILE A 144 10.91 -6.85 -4.87
C ILE A 144 10.79 -5.46 -4.24
N HIS A 145 11.89 -4.92 -3.70
CA HIS A 145 11.89 -3.57 -3.11
C HIS A 145 11.57 -2.49 -4.16
N LEU A 146 12.08 -2.64 -5.39
CA LEU A 146 11.74 -1.74 -6.50
C LEU A 146 10.24 -1.74 -6.78
N TRP A 147 9.59 -2.90 -6.76
CA TRP A 147 8.14 -3.00 -6.95
C TRP A 147 7.39 -2.27 -5.82
N TYR A 148 7.74 -2.49 -4.55
CA TYR A 148 7.10 -1.79 -3.42
C TYR A 148 7.30 -0.27 -3.48
N VAL A 149 8.51 0.21 -3.77
CA VAL A 149 8.77 1.65 -3.91
C VAL A 149 8.02 2.23 -5.11
N GLN A 150 7.90 1.48 -6.20
CA GLN A 150 7.12 1.91 -7.34
C GLN A 150 5.64 2.05 -6.98
N THR A 151 5.03 1.05 -6.36
CA THR A 151 3.60 1.10 -5.99
C THR A 151 3.32 2.17 -4.94
N LEU A 152 4.19 2.32 -3.94
CA LEU A 152 4.22 3.44 -2.99
C LEU A 152 4.19 4.79 -3.73
N SER A 153 5.08 4.98 -4.71
CA SER A 153 5.19 6.27 -5.41
C SER A 153 3.96 6.59 -6.26
N ILE A 154 3.29 5.58 -6.85
CA ILE A 154 2.06 5.76 -7.63
C ILE A 154 0.92 6.20 -6.71
N VAL A 155 0.73 5.48 -5.59
CA VAL A 155 -0.31 5.81 -4.61
C VAL A 155 -0.07 7.18 -3.99
N THR A 156 1.17 7.49 -3.62
CA THR A 156 1.53 8.80 -3.08
C THR A 156 1.27 9.91 -4.10
N TYR A 157 1.60 9.72 -5.38
CA TYR A 157 1.27 10.67 -6.44
C TYR A 157 -0.25 10.96 -6.50
N LEU A 158 -1.08 9.91 -6.47
CA LEU A 158 -2.53 10.08 -6.48
C LEU A 158 -3.03 10.86 -5.25
N LEU A 159 -2.51 10.53 -4.07
CA LEU A 159 -2.88 11.18 -2.81
C LEU A 159 -2.41 12.64 -2.75
N ASP A 160 -1.16 12.93 -3.09
CA ASP A 160 -0.59 14.27 -3.03
C ASP A 160 -1.21 15.20 -4.07
N LYS A 161 -1.44 14.70 -5.30
CA LYS A 161 -1.93 15.52 -6.41
C LYS A 161 -3.44 15.74 -6.37
N TYR A 162 -4.21 14.72 -5.98
CA TYR A 162 -5.67 14.71 -6.10
C TYR A 162 -6.40 14.65 -4.76
N GLY A 163 -5.69 14.38 -3.66
CA GLY A 163 -6.25 14.27 -2.32
C GLY A 163 -6.88 12.91 -2.02
N SER A 164 -6.96 12.60 -0.73
CA SER A 164 -7.54 11.35 -0.24
C SER A 164 -9.04 11.21 -0.56
N ASP A 165 -9.79 12.30 -0.63
CA ASP A 165 -11.22 12.25 -0.96
C ASP A 165 -11.46 11.66 -2.35
N LYS A 166 -10.74 12.14 -3.38
CA LYS A 166 -10.78 11.57 -4.73
C LYS A 166 -10.29 10.12 -4.75
N PHE A 167 -9.25 9.81 -4.00
CA PHE A 167 -8.71 8.46 -3.92
C PHE A 167 -9.74 7.47 -3.36
N PHE A 168 -10.34 7.75 -2.20
CA PHE A 168 -11.28 6.83 -1.55
C PHE A 168 -12.71 6.92 -2.12
N ARG A 169 -13.32 8.11 -2.10
CA ARG A 169 -14.74 8.29 -2.41
C ARG A 169 -15.07 8.21 -3.89
N ASN A 170 -14.09 8.45 -4.75
CA ASN A 170 -14.28 8.34 -6.19
C ASN A 170 -13.57 7.09 -6.71
N PHE A 171 -12.24 7.01 -6.63
CA PHE A 171 -11.51 5.94 -7.30
C PHE A 171 -11.79 4.56 -6.69
N LEU A 172 -11.51 4.36 -5.41
CA LEU A 172 -11.73 3.07 -4.75
C LEU A 172 -13.21 2.69 -4.63
N THR A 173 -14.10 3.68 -4.47
CA THR A 173 -15.55 3.44 -4.48
C THR A 173 -16.02 2.90 -5.83
N ASN A 174 -15.57 3.46 -6.95
CA ASN A 174 -15.91 2.95 -8.28
C ASN A 174 -15.39 1.52 -8.50
N LEU A 175 -14.15 1.23 -8.06
CA LEU A 175 -13.60 -0.15 -8.09
C LEU A 175 -14.44 -1.11 -7.24
N ARG A 176 -14.76 -0.72 -6.00
CA ARG A 176 -15.59 -1.50 -5.08
C ARG A 176 -16.96 -1.82 -5.67
N ASP A 177 -17.56 -0.86 -6.36
CA ASP A 177 -18.89 -0.97 -6.95
C ASP A 177 -18.88 -1.67 -8.31
N GLY A 178 -17.71 -2.19 -8.75
CA GLY A 178 -17.57 -3.13 -9.85
C GLY A 178 -17.13 -2.53 -11.17
N LYS A 179 -16.77 -1.24 -11.22
CA LYS A 179 -16.14 -0.66 -12.42
C LYS A 179 -14.74 -1.25 -12.61
N ASN A 180 -14.32 -1.38 -13.87
CA ASN A 180 -12.94 -1.74 -14.17
C ASN A 180 -11.98 -0.60 -13.82
N LEU A 181 -10.67 -0.86 -13.92
CA LEU A 181 -9.62 0.07 -13.53
C LEU A 181 -9.66 1.38 -14.31
N ASP A 182 -9.74 1.32 -15.63
CA ASP A 182 -9.72 2.52 -16.48
C ASP A 182 -10.96 3.39 -16.26
N ASP A 183 -12.14 2.79 -16.17
CA ASP A 183 -13.39 3.51 -15.86
C ASP A 183 -13.36 4.15 -14.47
N SER A 184 -12.73 3.48 -13.49
CA SER A 184 -12.59 4.01 -12.13
C SER A 184 -11.58 5.16 -12.07
N LEU A 185 -10.48 5.07 -12.80
CA LEU A 185 -9.50 6.14 -12.95
C LEU A 185 -10.13 7.36 -13.62
N SER A 186 -10.78 7.14 -14.76
CA SER A 186 -11.49 8.18 -15.52
C SER A 186 -12.52 8.91 -14.66
N ALA A 187 -13.33 8.17 -13.89
CA ALA A 187 -14.35 8.77 -13.04
C ALA A 187 -13.79 9.64 -11.89
N ALA A 188 -12.57 9.38 -11.42
CA ALA A 188 -11.96 10.09 -10.31
C ALA A 188 -11.06 11.26 -10.75
N TYR A 189 -10.36 11.10 -11.87
CA TYR A 189 -9.21 11.93 -12.21
C TYR A 189 -9.29 12.57 -13.60
N SER A 190 -10.39 12.43 -14.32
CA SER A 190 -10.60 13.19 -15.57
C SER A 190 -10.53 14.71 -15.34
N PRO A 191 -10.01 15.48 -16.32
CA PRO A 191 -9.51 15.02 -17.63
C PRO A 191 -8.05 14.53 -17.61
N ASP A 192 -7.35 14.59 -16.48
CA ASP A 192 -5.90 14.33 -16.42
C ASP A 192 -5.52 12.86 -16.65
N ILE A 193 -6.34 11.94 -16.12
CA ILE A 193 -6.12 10.49 -16.18
C ILE A 193 -7.43 9.82 -16.57
N THR A 194 -7.46 9.21 -17.76
CA THR A 194 -8.63 8.49 -18.29
C THR A 194 -8.40 6.99 -18.42
N CYS A 195 -7.15 6.54 -18.34
CA CYS A 195 -6.77 5.14 -18.31
C CYS A 195 -5.44 4.92 -17.56
N ILE A 196 -5.07 3.65 -17.36
CA ILE A 196 -3.80 3.26 -16.73
C ILE A 196 -2.56 3.78 -17.46
N GLY A 197 -2.66 4.02 -18.78
CA GLY A 197 -1.58 4.62 -19.56
C GLY A 197 -1.36 6.10 -19.24
N ASP A 198 -2.44 6.86 -19.07
CA ASP A 198 -2.35 8.26 -18.63
C ASP A 198 -1.79 8.35 -17.21
N LEU A 199 -2.22 7.44 -16.32
CA LEU A 199 -1.67 7.34 -14.97
C LEU A 199 -0.15 7.13 -15.03
N GLU A 200 0.33 6.20 -15.86
CA GLU A 200 1.75 5.94 -16.03
C GLU A 200 2.52 7.17 -16.49
N GLN A 201 2.02 7.84 -17.54
CA GLN A 201 2.65 9.04 -18.05
C GLN A 201 2.70 10.14 -16.98
N LYS A 202 1.58 10.45 -16.34
CA LYS A 202 1.46 11.56 -15.38
C LYS A 202 2.21 11.31 -14.09
N TRP A 203 2.23 10.07 -13.61
CA TRP A 203 3.06 9.67 -12.48
C TRP A 203 4.55 9.80 -12.80
N LEU A 204 5.01 9.34 -13.97
CA LEU A 204 6.42 9.48 -14.39
C LEU A 204 6.82 10.96 -14.51
N GLU A 205 5.97 11.81 -15.07
CA GLU A 205 6.15 13.27 -15.12
C GLU A 205 6.30 13.84 -13.69
N TYR A 206 5.46 13.39 -12.75
CA TYR A 206 5.47 13.85 -11.36
C TYR A 206 6.76 13.51 -10.62
N ILE A 207 7.20 12.24 -10.66
CA ILE A 207 8.38 11.78 -9.92
C ILE A 207 9.67 12.38 -10.51
N ARG A 208 9.74 12.56 -11.84
CA ARG A 208 10.91 13.18 -12.51
C ARG A 208 11.04 14.67 -12.22
N ALA A 209 9.94 15.33 -11.89
CA ALA A 209 9.95 16.71 -11.42
C ALA A 209 10.34 16.86 -9.94
N ASN A 210 10.77 15.78 -9.26
CA ASN A 210 11.12 15.74 -7.84
C ASN A 210 10.02 16.27 -6.90
N LYS A 211 8.76 16.01 -7.25
CA LYS A 211 7.60 16.39 -6.42
C LYS A 211 7.19 15.33 -5.39
N GLN A 212 7.91 14.21 -5.38
CA GLN A 212 7.65 13.06 -4.52
C GLN A 212 8.34 13.26 -3.16
N THR A 213 7.58 13.21 -2.06
CA THR A 213 8.11 13.35 -0.69
C THR A 213 7.49 12.33 0.25
N TRP A 214 8.28 11.78 1.18
CA TRP A 214 7.85 10.86 2.24
C TRP A 214 8.38 11.29 3.59
#